data_AF-A0A371QTC4-F1
#
_entry.id   AF-A0A371QTC4-F1
#
_cell.length_a   1.000
_cell.length_b   1.000
_cell.length_c   1.000
_cell.angle_alpha   90.00
_cell.angle_beta   90.00
_cell.angle_gamma   90.00
#
_symmetry.space_group_name_H-M   'P 1'
#
loop_
_entity.id
_entity.type
_entity.pdbx_description
1 polymer ?
#
loop_
_entity_poly.entity_id
_entity_poly.type
_entity_poly.pdbx_seq_one_letter_code
_entity_poly.pdbx_strand_id
1 'polypeptide(L)' 'MTEDIRMTKEIDNFVRGDMDIDNAILLLQQISKSDKWIDHLLLEMELSEYYTTSTRKVYSSLN' A
#
# COMPACT_ATOMS: atom_id res chain seq x y z
N MET A 1 9.38 -17.88 6.03
CA MET A 1 8.35 -16.88 5.67
C MET A 1 7.83 -17.26 4.30
N THR A 2 6.51 -17.35 4.10
CA THR A 2 5.93 -17.66 2.79
C THR A 2 5.97 -16.41 1.88
N GLU A 3 5.92 -16.62 0.56
CA GLU A 3 5.92 -15.53 -0.42
C GLU A 3 4.75 -14.57 -0.21
N ASP A 4 3.57 -15.10 0.09
CA ASP A 4 2.38 -14.29 0.37
C ASP A 4 2.57 -13.34 1.55
N ILE A 5 3.15 -13.82 2.67
CA ILE A 5 3.41 -12.98 3.85
C ILE A 5 4.43 -11.89 3.53
N ARG A 6 5.47 -12.21 2.74
CA ARG A 6 6.48 -11.25 2.31
C ARG A 6 5.86 -10.15 1.45
N MET A 7 5.11 -10.53 0.42
CA MET A 7 4.50 -9.60 -0.54
C MET A 7 3.50 -8.67 0.12
N THR A 8 2.62 -9.18 0.98
CA THR A 8 1.67 -8.34 1.74
C THR A 8 2.39 -7.30 2.58
N LYS A 9 3.46 -7.70 3.29
CA LYS A 9 4.23 -6.75 4.11
C LYS A 9 4.95 -5.69 3.27
N GLU A 10 5.52 -6.08 2.14
CA GLU A 10 6.21 -5.14 1.25
C GLU A 10 5.24 -4.14 0.61
N ILE A 11 4.03 -4.59 0.24
CA ILE A 11 2.97 -3.71 -0.27
C ILE A 11 2.52 -2.72 0.82
N ASP A 12 2.29 -3.17 2.06
CA ASP A 12 1.93 -2.27 3.17
C ASP A 12 3.02 -1.21 3.42
N ASN A 13 4.29 -1.62 3.45
CA ASN A 13 5.42 -0.69 3.58
C ASN A 13 5.48 0.31 2.42
N PHE A 14 5.27 -0.14 1.19
CA PHE A 14 5.25 0.72 0.01
C PHE A 14 4.13 1.78 0.08
N VAL A 15 2.91 1.37 0.41
CA VAL A 15 1.75 2.27 0.49
C VAL A 15 1.89 3.29 1.61
N ARG A 16 2.53 2.93 2.72
CA ARG A 16 2.82 3.86 3.84
C ARG A 16 3.98 4.82 3.56
N GLY A 17 4.77 4.58 2.52
CA GLY A 17 6.00 5.32 2.25
C GLY A 17 7.19 4.89 3.11
N ASP A 18 7.12 3.72 3.76
CA ASP A 18 8.17 3.13 4.59
C ASP A 18 9.14 2.25 3.75
N MET A 19 9.32 2.59 2.48
CA MET A 19 10.15 1.87 1.52
C MET A 19 10.96 2.86 0.67
N ASP A 20 12.25 2.57 0.46
CA ASP A 20 13.09 3.36 -0.44
C ASP A 20 12.71 3.11 -1.92
N ILE A 21 13.14 4.04 -2.78
CA ILE A 21 12.75 4.06 -4.19
C ILE A 21 13.25 2.84 -4.97
N ASP A 22 14.43 2.30 -4.63
CA ASP A 22 15.01 1.17 -5.34
C ASP A 22 14.21 -0.11 -5.05
N ASN A 23 13.89 -0.33 -3.77
CA ASN A 23 13.02 -1.44 -3.36
C ASN A 23 11.59 -1.29 -3.88
N ALA A 24 11.06 -0.06 -3.95
CA ALA A 24 9.75 0.20 -4.53
C ALA A 24 9.69 -0.20 -6.01
N ILE A 25 10.70 0.15 -6.81
CA ILE A 25 10.77 -0.23 -8.22
C ILE A 25 10.82 -1.76 -8.37
N LEU A 26 11.64 -2.44 -7.56
CA LEU A 26 11.74 -3.90 -7.58
C LEU A 26 10.42 -4.57 -7.20
N LEU A 27 9.72 -4.06 -6.19
CA LEU A 27 8.41 -4.55 -5.80
C LEU A 27 7.39 -4.38 -6.94
N LEU A 28 7.30 -3.21 -7.55
CA LEU A 28 6.37 -2.97 -8.66
C LEU A 28 6.66 -3.86 -9.89
N GLN A 29 7.93 -4.17 -10.15
CA GLN A 29 8.31 -5.15 -11.18
C GLN A 29 7.85 -6.57 -10.86
N GLN A 30 7.76 -6.95 -9.59
CA GLN A 30 7.23 -8.25 -9.16
C GLN A 30 5.70 -8.26 -9.23
N ILE A 31 5.06 -7.20 -8.71
CA ILE A 31 3.60 -7.03 -8.70
C ILE A 31 3.04 -7.06 -10.12
N SER A 32 3.66 -6.34 -11.07
CA SER A 32 3.18 -6.25 -12.45
C SER A 32 3.12 -7.58 -13.22
N LYS A 33 3.65 -8.67 -12.65
CA LYS A 33 3.61 -10.03 -13.23
C LYS A 33 2.46 -10.88 -12.70
N SER A 34 1.63 -10.37 -11.78
CA SER A 34 0.58 -11.14 -11.13
C SER A 34 -0.65 -10.27 -10.83
N ASP A 35 -1.78 -10.62 -11.46
CA ASP A 35 -3.05 -9.92 -11.25
C ASP A 35 -3.47 -9.90 -9.77
N LYS A 36 -3.25 -11.00 -9.05
CA LYS A 36 -3.48 -11.07 -7.58
C LYS A 36 -2.79 -9.94 -6.83
N TRP A 37 -1.52 -9.67 -7.15
CA TRP A 37 -0.74 -8.66 -6.44
C TRP A 37 -1.06 -7.25 -6.91
N ILE A 38 -1.46 -7.07 -8.17
CA ILE A 38 -1.99 -5.81 -8.68
C ILE A 38 -3.26 -5.46 -7.92
N ASP A 39 -4.22 -6.38 -7.83
CA ASP A 39 -5.48 -6.18 -7.11
C ASP A 39 -5.24 -5.88 -5.63
N HIS A 40 -4.30 -6.59 -5.00
CA HIS A 40 -3.96 -6.34 -3.60
C HIS A 40 -3.35 -4.94 -3.38
N LEU A 41 -2.44 -4.50 -4.25
CA LEU A 41 -1.87 -3.15 -4.19
C LEU A 41 -2.95 -2.07 -4.33
N LEU A 42 -3.86 -2.23 -5.31
CA LEU A 42 -4.95 -1.28 -5.52
C LEU A 42 -5.86 -1.17 -4.29
N LEU A 43 -6.18 -2.30 -3.66
CA LEU A 43 -6.98 -2.32 -2.44
C LEU A 43 -6.29 -1.59 -1.28
N GLU A 44 -4.99 -1.83 -1.05
CA GLU A 44 -4.24 -1.15 0.01
C GLU A 44 -4.13 0.36 -0.23
N MET A 45 -3.98 0.79 -1.47
CA MET A 45 -4.00 2.21 -1.83
C MET A 45 -5.37 2.84 -1.55
N GLU A 46 -6.47 2.19 -1.93
CA GLU A 46 -7.83 2.67 -1.65
C GLU A 46 -8.10 2.78 -0.14
N LEU A 47 -7.68 1.79 0.64
CA LEU A 47 -7.78 1.81 2.11
C LEU A 47 -6.99 2.98 2.70
N SER A 48 -5.75 3.20 2.25
CA SER A 48 -4.90 4.30 2.70
C SER A 48 -5.54 5.68 2.43
N GLU A 49 -6.12 5.87 1.25
CA GLU A 49 -6.86 7.09 0.89
C GLU A 49 -8.11 7.28 1.76
N TYR A 50 -8.85 6.20 2.02
CA TYR A 50 -10.02 6.23 2.89
C TYR A 50 -9.66 6.66 4.32
N TYR A 51 -8.60 6.11 4.89
CA TYR A 51 -8.11 6.50 6.22
C TYR A 51 -7.65 7.95 6.25
N THR A 52 -6.91 8.40 5.23
CA THR A 52 -6.42 9.78 5.13
C THR A 52 -7.58 10.79 5.00
N THR A 53 -8.60 10.44 4.21
CA THR A 53 -9.78 11.30 4.02
C THR A 53 -10.65 11.34 5.27
N SER A 54 -10.86 10.19 5.92
CA SER A 54 -11.66 10.08 7.14
C SER A 54 -11.03 10.83 8.31
N THR A 55 -9.72 10.70 8.48
CA THR A 55 -8.98 11.46 9.50
C THR A 55 -9.06 12.96 9.26
N ARG A 56 -8.85 13.42 8.01
CA ARG A 56 -8.99 14.85 7.66
C ARG A 56 -10.39 15.40 7.97
N LYS A 57 -11.46 14.64 7.69
CA LYS A 57 -12.85 15.04 8.02
C LYS A 57 -13.07 15.20 9.52
N VAL A 58 -12.60 14.25 10.33
CA VAL A 58 -12.73 14.30 11.80
C VAL A 58 -12.03 15.55 12.38
N TYR A 59 -10.80 15.84 11.93
CA TYR A 59 -10.08 17.03 12.40
C TYR A 59 -10.74 18.35 11.97
N SER A 60 -11.33 18.40 10.78
CA SER A 60 -12.07 19.60 10.33
C SER A 60 -13.38 19.84 11.07
N SER A 61 -13.98 18.81 11.68
CA SER A 61 -15.23 18.91 12.45
C SER A 61 -15.03 19.24 13.95
N LEU A 62 -13.77 19.27 14.42
CA LEU A 62 -13.40 19.56 15.80
C LEU A 62 -12.91 21.01 16.01
N ASN A 63 -12.81 21.80 14.92
CA ASN A 63 -12.51 23.24 14.91
C ASN A 63 -13.73 24.04 14.43
#